data_AF-A0A8B8N6S6-F1
#
_entry.id   AF-A0A8B8N6S6-F1
#
_cell.length_a   1.000
_cell.length_b   1.000
_cell.length_c   1.000
_cell.angle_alpha   90.00
_cell.angle_beta   90.00
_cell.angle_gamma   90.00
#
_symmetry.space_group_name_H-M   'P 1'
#
loop_
_entity.id
_entity.type
_entity.pdbx_description
1 polymer ?
#
loop_
_entity_poly.entity_id
_entity_poly.type
_entity_poly.pdbx_seq_one_letter_code
_entity_poly.pdbx_strand_id
1 'polypeptide(L)'
;FAPAAIPISLLALAAHKITEKHQGTRRFRKILSSLTCCCSSSYIKRSEAEAASMLLRFNIARTSIRQDCIHFNELIKLYARKRGVVGIPQVVVQAIISRGFVYDYSEHLWAACFLLLGFGTDPVVVELKVSELLYFVKEVALPLAVRTFITFSRCSAAIELLRLCTDALEAADQAFVTPVNKWLDKSLCWRPAQTNAQLNPCLWQELALLRATVLETRAKLMLRGGHFDIADDLIRKAIFIRTSIYGEDHPTTVSARETLSKITRFLATMQINSSP
;
A
#
# COMPACT_ATOMS: atom_id res chain seq x y z
N PHE A 1 -3.40 16.39 1.38
CA PHE A 1 -2.68 15.31 2.07
C PHE A 1 -1.76 15.94 3.12
N ALA A 2 -2.12 15.85 4.41
CA ALA A 2 -1.34 16.37 5.58
C ALA A 2 -2.15 16.19 6.89
N PRO A 3 -2.50 14.95 7.30
CA PRO A 3 -3.32 14.72 8.50
C PRO A 3 -2.63 15.15 9.81
N ALA A 4 -1.30 15.02 9.88
CA ALA A 4 -0.48 15.34 11.05
C ALA A 4 0.81 16.09 10.66
N ALA A 5 1.71 16.30 11.63
CA ALA A 5 3.04 16.86 11.39
C ALA A 5 3.74 16.07 10.27
N ILE A 6 4.19 16.76 9.22
CA ILE A 6 4.77 16.10 8.05
C ILE A 6 6.29 16.03 8.22
N PRO A 7 6.90 14.84 8.09
CA PRO A 7 8.35 14.71 8.04
C PRO A 7 8.92 15.47 6.85
N ILE A 8 9.93 16.32 7.08
CA ILE A 8 10.56 17.14 6.04
C ILE A 8 11.07 16.25 4.90
N SER A 9 11.69 15.12 5.23
CA SER A 9 12.19 14.17 4.23
C SER A 9 11.08 13.51 3.39
N LEU A 10 9.87 13.29 3.95
CA LEU A 10 8.74 12.79 3.16
C LEU A 10 8.21 13.89 2.22
N LEU A 11 8.12 15.12 2.73
CA LEU A 11 7.68 16.27 1.94
C LEU A 11 8.65 16.56 0.79
N ALA A 12 9.95 16.53 1.06
CA ALA A 12 11.00 16.72 0.07
C ALA A 12 10.95 15.63 -1.01
N LEU A 13 10.81 14.37 -0.62
CA LEU A 13 10.70 13.25 -1.56
C LEU A 13 9.46 13.38 -2.47
N ALA A 14 8.32 13.79 -1.91
CA ALA A 14 7.13 14.10 -2.70
C ALA A 14 7.37 15.28 -3.65
N ALA A 15 8.02 16.36 -3.20
CA ALA A 15 8.34 17.51 -4.04
C ALA A 15 9.28 17.15 -5.21
N HIS A 16 10.29 16.30 -4.97
CA HIS A 16 11.18 15.79 -6.01
C HIS A 16 10.42 14.99 -7.09
N LYS A 17 9.48 14.13 -6.69
CA LYS A 17 8.67 13.37 -7.66
C LYS A 17 7.72 14.27 -8.48
N ILE A 18 7.28 15.41 -7.93
CA ILE A 18 6.50 16.41 -8.70
C ILE A 18 7.38 17.01 -9.81
N THR A 19 8.63 17.37 -9.49
CA THR A 19 9.52 18.01 -10.47
C THR A 19 9.93 17.04 -11.58
N GLU A 20 10.22 15.78 -11.27
CA GLU A 20 10.51 14.74 -12.28
C GLU A 20 9.37 14.57 -13.29
N LYS A 21 8.12 14.53 -12.82
CA LYS A 21 6.94 14.41 -13.71
C LYS A 21 6.78 15.62 -14.63
N HIS A 22 7.19 16.81 -14.20
CA HIS A 22 7.17 18.04 -15.02
C HIS A 22 8.43 18.21 -15.90
N GLN A 23 9.56 17.61 -15.54
CA GLN A 23 10.77 17.59 -16.36
C GLN A 23 10.61 16.71 -17.61
N GLY A 24 9.72 15.71 -17.60
CA GLY A 24 9.30 15.00 -18.82
C GLY A 24 8.70 15.91 -19.90
N THR A 25 8.19 17.09 -19.50
CA THR A 25 7.66 18.13 -20.39
C THR A 25 8.56 19.35 -20.60
N ARG A 26 9.67 19.48 -19.86
CA ARG A 26 10.67 20.54 -20.06
C ARG A 26 12.07 19.94 -20.10
N ARG A 27 12.61 19.83 -21.32
CA ARG A 27 14.01 19.48 -21.57
C ARG A 27 14.94 20.48 -20.87
N PHE A 28 15.39 20.15 -19.68
CA PHE A 28 16.63 20.68 -19.11
C PHE A 28 17.67 19.57 -19.04
N ARG A 29 18.13 19.14 -20.23
CA ARG A 29 19.47 18.55 -20.35
C ARG A 29 20.42 19.69 -20.67
N LYS A 30 21.37 20.00 -19.77
CA LYS A 30 22.80 20.10 -20.12
C LYS A 30 23.81 20.61 -19.07
N ILE A 31 23.51 20.86 -17.79
CA ILE A 31 24.55 21.45 -16.89
C ILE A 31 24.73 20.77 -15.52
N LEU A 32 24.40 19.48 -15.34
CA LEU A 32 24.61 18.84 -14.03
C LEU A 32 25.22 17.43 -14.06
N SER A 33 26.02 17.11 -15.08
CA SER A 33 26.66 15.78 -15.20
C SER A 33 28.17 15.77 -14.91
N SER A 34 28.71 16.78 -14.23
CA SER A 34 30.17 16.88 -14.03
C SER A 34 30.68 17.03 -12.59
N LEU A 35 29.82 17.06 -11.55
CA LEU A 35 30.32 17.30 -10.17
C LEU A 35 29.59 16.57 -9.03
N THR A 36 29.27 15.28 -9.14
CA THR A 36 28.79 14.54 -7.95
C THR A 36 29.44 13.18 -7.79
N CYS A 37 30.64 13.21 -7.25
CA CYS A 37 31.25 12.11 -6.51
C CYS A 37 30.86 12.25 -5.01
N CYS A 38 30.36 11.16 -4.41
CA CYS A 38 30.22 10.81 -2.99
C CYS A 38 29.61 11.80 -1.94
N CYS A 39 29.21 13.03 -2.28
CA CYS A 39 28.67 14.00 -1.30
C CYS A 39 27.16 14.29 -1.41
N SER A 40 26.42 13.55 -2.24
CA SER A 40 25.02 13.90 -2.58
C SER A 40 24.06 13.88 -1.38
N SER A 41 24.28 12.98 -0.40
CA SER A 41 23.40 12.85 0.78
C SER A 41 23.44 14.07 1.71
N SER A 42 24.63 14.64 1.93
CA SER A 42 24.78 15.83 2.78
C SER A 42 24.22 17.09 2.11
N TYR A 43 24.40 17.21 0.79
CA TYR A 43 23.85 18.32 0.02
C TYR A 43 22.31 18.28 -0.05
N ILE A 44 21.71 17.10 -0.25
CA ILE A 44 20.24 16.94 -0.24
C ILE A 44 19.69 17.33 1.14
N LYS A 45 20.23 16.77 2.24
CA LYS A 45 19.78 17.11 3.59
C LYS A 45 19.90 18.60 3.91
N ARG A 46 20.97 19.26 3.43
CA ARG A 46 21.15 20.71 3.57
C ARG A 46 20.07 21.49 2.82
N SER A 47 19.77 21.08 1.58
CA SER A 47 18.71 21.71 0.77
C SER A 47 17.31 21.52 1.36
N GLU A 48 17.04 20.36 1.98
CA GLU A 48 15.77 20.09 2.67
C GLU A 48 15.58 20.99 3.89
N ALA A 49 16.64 21.16 4.69
CA ALA A 49 16.63 22.03 5.86
C ALA A 49 16.47 23.50 5.48
N GLU A 50 17.13 23.95 4.42
CA GLU A 50 16.98 25.31 3.87
C GLU A 50 15.54 25.56 3.39
N ALA A 51 14.97 24.63 2.62
CA ALA A 51 13.58 24.72 2.17
C ALA A 51 12.57 24.73 3.34
N ALA A 52 12.77 23.87 4.34
CA ALA A 52 11.95 23.87 5.54
C ALA A 52 12.07 25.20 6.31
N SER A 53 13.28 25.74 6.44
CA SER A 53 13.52 27.06 7.06
C SER A 53 12.80 28.19 6.32
N MET A 54 12.76 28.15 4.98
CA MET A 54 11.97 29.11 4.21
C MET A 54 10.47 29.00 4.51
N LEU A 55 9.92 27.78 4.57
CA LEU A 55 8.50 27.57 4.91
C LEU A 55 8.16 28.13 6.30
N LEU A 56 9.07 28.00 7.27
CA LEU A 56 8.92 28.58 8.60
C LEU A 56 9.02 30.11 8.55
N ARG A 57 10.05 30.65 7.87
CA ARG A 57 10.32 32.09 7.77
C ARG A 57 9.17 32.86 7.12
N PHE A 58 8.51 32.26 6.13
CA PHE A 58 7.36 32.86 5.45
C PHE A 58 6.02 32.53 6.11
N ASN A 59 6.01 31.96 7.32
CA ASN A 59 4.81 31.55 8.05
C ASN A 59 3.88 30.60 7.25
N ILE A 60 4.45 29.86 6.30
CA ILE A 60 3.75 28.83 5.54
C ILE A 60 3.56 27.58 6.41
N ALA A 61 4.59 27.27 7.21
CA ALA A 61 4.58 26.17 8.15
C ALA A 61 5.00 26.63 9.55
N ARG A 62 4.79 25.76 10.53
CA ARG A 62 5.21 25.89 11.94
C ARG A 62 6.04 24.67 12.33
N THR A 63 6.92 24.85 13.31
CA THR A 63 7.70 23.75 13.88
C THR A 63 6.79 22.75 14.60
N SER A 64 7.15 21.47 14.52
CA SER A 64 6.53 20.41 15.33
C SER A 64 7.33 20.18 16.60
N ILE A 65 6.69 19.59 17.62
CA ILE A 65 7.37 19.04 18.81
C ILE A 65 8.29 17.88 18.40
N ARG A 66 7.93 17.18 17.32
CA ARG A 66 8.73 16.09 16.75
C ARG A 66 9.84 16.66 15.89
N GLN A 67 11.07 16.17 16.08
CA GLN A 67 12.22 16.54 15.26
C GLN A 67 11.94 16.27 13.77
N ASP A 68 12.50 17.12 12.92
CA ASP A 68 12.40 17.06 11.45
C ASP A 68 10.99 16.99 10.88
N CYS A 69 10.00 17.54 11.61
CA CYS A 69 8.61 17.61 11.17
C CYS A 69 8.10 19.05 11.17
N ILE A 70 7.21 19.35 10.22
CA ILE A 70 6.56 20.66 10.11
C ILE A 70 5.04 20.54 10.01
N HIS A 71 4.33 21.54 10.53
CA HIS A 71 2.89 21.69 10.40
C HIS A 71 2.56 22.80 9.41
N PHE A 72 1.78 22.51 8.39
CA PHE A 72 1.22 23.58 7.56
C PHE A 72 0.09 24.29 8.28
N ASN A 73 0.01 25.61 8.11
CA ASN A 73 -1.11 26.39 8.60
C ASN A 73 -2.43 25.90 7.96
N GLU A 74 -3.50 25.82 8.74
CA GLU A 74 -4.82 25.37 8.25
C GLU A 74 -5.33 26.20 7.07
N LEU A 75 -5.11 27.52 7.08
CA LEU A 75 -5.50 28.39 5.96
C LEU A 75 -4.80 27.99 4.66
N ILE A 76 -3.53 27.60 4.76
CA ILE A 76 -2.73 27.18 3.60
C ILE A 76 -3.16 25.79 3.14
N LYS A 77 -3.49 24.89 4.06
CA LYS A 77 -4.09 23.59 3.73
C LYS A 77 -5.43 23.77 3.02
N LEU A 78 -6.29 24.65 3.49
CA LEU A 78 -7.58 24.95 2.86
C LEU A 78 -7.40 25.58 1.48
N TYR A 79 -6.50 26.55 1.35
CA TYR A 79 -6.17 27.17 0.07
C TYR A 79 -5.64 26.15 -0.93
N ALA A 80 -4.71 25.29 -0.52
CA ALA A 80 -4.14 24.24 -1.37
C ALA A 80 -5.20 23.21 -1.81
N ARG A 81 -6.14 22.84 -0.92
CA ARG A 81 -7.27 21.97 -1.25
C ARG A 81 -8.17 22.61 -2.30
N LYS A 82 -8.53 23.89 -2.14
CA LYS A 82 -9.35 24.63 -3.11
C LYS A 82 -8.67 24.79 -4.47
N ARG A 83 -7.35 24.99 -4.49
CA ARG A 83 -6.59 25.12 -5.74
C ARG A 83 -6.54 23.82 -6.55
N GLY A 84 -6.71 22.67 -5.89
CA GLY A 84 -6.98 21.39 -6.56
C GLY A 84 -5.96 20.98 -7.62
N VAL A 85 -4.67 20.92 -7.27
CA VAL A 85 -3.65 20.46 -8.23
C VAL A 85 -3.80 18.95 -8.45
N VAL A 86 -4.13 18.58 -9.69
CA VAL A 86 -4.36 17.19 -10.11
C VAL A 86 -3.08 16.37 -9.96
N GLY A 87 -3.21 15.15 -9.43
CA GLY A 87 -2.12 14.18 -9.35
C GLY A 87 -1.16 14.37 -8.17
N ILE A 88 -1.34 15.37 -7.30
CA ILE A 88 -0.57 15.47 -6.05
C ILE A 88 -0.80 14.26 -5.12
N PRO A 89 -2.03 13.76 -4.92
CA PRO A 89 -2.26 12.56 -4.13
C PRO A 89 -1.44 11.36 -4.62
N GLN A 90 -1.39 11.15 -5.94
CA GLN A 90 -0.60 10.10 -6.58
C GLN A 90 0.88 10.21 -6.21
N VAL A 91 1.45 11.41 -6.35
CA VAL A 91 2.88 11.64 -6.12
C VAL A 91 3.25 11.39 -4.66
N VAL A 92 2.37 11.78 -3.73
CA VAL A 92 2.62 11.53 -2.31
C VAL A 92 2.52 10.04 -1.97
N VAL A 93 1.55 9.32 -2.54
CA VAL A 93 1.49 7.86 -2.35
C VAL A 93 2.74 7.18 -2.93
N GLN A 94 3.20 7.59 -4.12
CA GLN A 94 4.46 7.10 -4.68
C GLN A 94 5.68 7.45 -3.82
N ALA A 95 5.67 8.61 -3.15
CA ALA A 95 6.71 8.98 -2.20
C ALA A 95 6.74 8.06 -0.98
N ILE A 96 5.57 7.70 -0.46
CA ILE A 96 5.41 6.73 0.63
C ILE A 96 5.88 5.34 0.19
N ILE A 97 5.51 4.90 -1.01
CA ILE A 97 5.98 3.64 -1.60
C ILE A 97 7.51 3.62 -1.67
N SER A 98 8.15 4.67 -2.20
CA SER A 98 9.63 4.70 -2.27
C SER A 98 10.32 4.68 -0.91
N ARG A 99 9.61 5.07 0.16
CA ARG A 99 10.15 5.07 1.53
C ARG A 99 9.87 3.77 2.29
N GLY A 100 8.72 3.13 2.05
CA GLY A 100 8.23 1.98 2.80
C GLY A 100 7.64 2.34 4.18
N PHE A 101 7.41 1.32 5.00
CA PHE A 101 6.83 1.48 6.34
C PHE A 101 7.79 2.17 7.33
N VAL A 102 7.33 3.29 7.87
CA VAL A 102 7.96 3.97 9.01
C VAL A 102 6.88 4.24 10.04
N TYR A 103 6.94 3.55 11.18
CA TYR A 103 5.90 3.59 12.21
C TYR A 103 5.56 5.01 12.68
N ASP A 104 6.60 5.82 12.86
CA ASP A 104 6.52 7.21 13.26
C ASP A 104 5.58 8.05 12.38
N TYR A 105 5.29 7.60 11.17
CA TYR A 105 4.48 8.29 10.17
C TYR A 105 3.14 7.59 9.93
N SER A 106 2.65 6.78 10.87
CA SER A 106 1.39 6.02 10.77
C SER A 106 0.22 6.85 10.23
N GLU A 107 0.08 8.10 10.67
CA GLU A 107 -0.96 9.04 10.20
C GLU A 107 -0.90 9.27 8.68
N HIS A 108 0.30 9.44 8.13
CA HIS A 108 0.51 9.63 6.69
C HIS A 108 0.34 8.31 5.92
N LEU A 109 0.72 7.17 6.53
CA LEU A 109 0.49 5.86 5.94
C LEU A 109 -1.01 5.53 5.86
N TRP A 110 -1.76 5.82 6.92
CA TRP A 110 -3.22 5.71 6.92
C TRP A 110 -3.84 6.63 5.88
N ALA A 111 -3.44 7.91 5.81
CA ALA A 111 -3.93 8.80 4.76
C ALA A 111 -3.64 8.28 3.34
N ALA A 112 -2.51 7.60 3.12
CA ALA A 112 -2.23 6.95 1.84
C ALA A 112 -3.17 5.77 1.58
N CYS A 113 -3.46 4.96 2.61
CA CYS A 113 -4.44 3.88 2.52
C CYS A 113 -5.83 4.43 2.17
N PHE A 114 -6.27 5.52 2.81
CA PHE A 114 -7.56 6.17 2.51
C PHE A 114 -7.66 6.62 1.05
N LEU A 115 -6.60 7.24 0.51
CA LEU A 115 -6.58 7.70 -0.88
C LEU A 115 -6.59 6.56 -1.89
N LEU A 116 -5.98 5.42 -1.55
CA LEU A 116 -5.73 4.32 -2.49
C LEU A 116 -6.80 3.24 -2.46
N LEU A 117 -7.32 2.92 -1.28
CA LEU A 117 -8.25 1.81 -1.08
C LEU A 117 -9.70 2.27 -0.97
N GLY A 118 -9.93 3.53 -0.59
CA GLY A 118 -11.25 4.02 -0.20
C GLY A 118 -11.72 3.38 1.11
N PHE A 119 -12.32 4.16 2.00
CA PHE A 119 -12.92 3.61 3.23
C PHE A 119 -14.36 4.10 3.33
N GLY A 120 -15.28 3.18 3.62
CA GLY A 120 -16.70 3.50 3.71
C GLY A 120 -17.21 4.09 2.39
N THR A 121 -17.64 5.35 2.43
CA THR A 121 -18.16 6.09 1.25
C THR A 121 -17.09 6.90 0.53
N ASP A 122 -15.86 6.94 1.04
CA ASP A 122 -14.79 7.73 0.43
C ASP A 122 -14.32 7.09 -0.88
N PRO A 123 -14.30 7.85 -2.00
CA PRO A 123 -13.88 7.30 -3.28
C PRO A 123 -12.37 7.04 -3.31
N VAL A 124 -11.96 6.06 -4.11
CA VAL A 124 -10.54 5.87 -4.46
C VAL A 124 -10.07 7.08 -5.27
N VAL A 125 -9.02 7.75 -4.80
CA VAL A 125 -8.45 8.96 -5.40
C VAL A 125 -7.17 8.67 -6.19
N VAL A 126 -6.48 7.57 -5.85
CA VAL A 126 -5.16 7.21 -6.38
C VAL A 126 -5.24 5.82 -6.99
N GLU A 127 -4.96 5.73 -8.29
CA GLU A 127 -4.85 4.46 -9.02
C GLU A 127 -3.37 4.12 -9.22
N LEU A 128 -2.95 2.95 -8.73
CA LEU A 128 -1.58 2.47 -8.88
C LEU A 128 -1.46 1.44 -10.00
N LYS A 129 -0.26 1.33 -10.56
CA LYS A 129 0.10 0.13 -11.32
C LYS A 129 0.12 -1.08 -10.39
N VAL A 130 -0.15 -2.27 -10.91
CA VAL A 130 -0.15 -3.52 -10.12
C VAL A 130 1.14 -3.69 -9.35
N SER A 131 2.31 -3.49 -9.97
CA SER A 131 3.60 -3.60 -9.29
C SER A 131 3.75 -2.64 -8.10
N GLU A 132 3.22 -1.42 -8.23
CA GLU A 132 3.23 -0.43 -7.15
C GLU A 132 2.21 -0.81 -6.05
N LEU A 133 1.05 -1.35 -6.42
CA LEU A 133 0.05 -1.89 -5.48
C LEU A 133 0.63 -3.06 -4.66
N LEU A 134 1.32 -4.00 -5.30
CA LEU A 134 1.96 -5.13 -4.61
C LEU A 134 2.96 -4.63 -3.58
N TYR A 135 3.83 -3.70 -3.98
CA TYR A 135 4.81 -3.12 -3.08
C TYR A 135 4.13 -2.36 -1.94
N PHE A 136 3.12 -1.53 -2.24
CA PHE A 136 2.37 -0.77 -1.24
C PHE A 136 1.71 -1.69 -0.20
N VAL A 137 1.02 -2.73 -0.64
CA VAL A 137 0.34 -3.65 0.28
C VAL A 137 1.37 -4.40 1.13
N LYS A 138 2.46 -4.90 0.53
CA LYS A 138 3.51 -5.67 1.21
C LYS A 138 4.29 -4.83 2.21
N GLU A 139 4.79 -3.68 1.78
CA GLU A 139 5.77 -2.88 2.53
C GLU A 139 5.14 -1.76 3.34
N VAL A 140 3.84 -1.46 3.17
CA VAL A 140 3.15 -0.38 3.90
C VAL A 140 1.89 -0.89 4.59
N ALA A 141 0.89 -1.37 3.84
CA ALA A 141 -0.43 -1.65 4.40
C ALA A 141 -0.44 -2.84 5.38
N LEU A 142 0.25 -3.94 5.04
CA LEU A 142 0.35 -5.12 5.89
C LEU A 142 1.03 -4.83 7.24
N PRO A 143 2.25 -4.25 7.29
CA PRO A 143 2.88 -3.86 8.55
C PRO A 143 2.04 -2.86 9.35
N LEU A 144 1.39 -1.90 8.68
CA LEU A 144 0.52 -0.91 9.33
C LEU A 144 -0.68 -1.57 10.01
N ALA A 145 -1.37 -2.48 9.32
CA ALA A 145 -2.52 -3.19 9.86
C ALA A 145 -2.13 -4.06 11.07
N VAL A 146 -1.07 -4.88 10.94
CA VAL A 146 -0.61 -5.75 12.02
C VAL A 146 -0.23 -4.93 13.24
N ARG A 147 0.54 -3.85 13.06
CA ARG A 147 0.95 -2.99 14.17
C ARG A 147 -0.23 -2.29 14.82
N THR A 148 -1.14 -1.72 14.03
CA THR A 148 -2.35 -1.06 14.54
C THR A 148 -3.20 -2.03 15.35
N PHE A 149 -3.37 -3.26 14.87
CA PHE A 149 -4.13 -4.29 15.60
C PHE A 149 -3.51 -4.65 16.94
N ILE A 150 -2.18 -4.76 17.00
CA ILE A 150 -1.43 -5.07 18.23
C ILE A 150 -1.48 -3.89 19.20
N THR A 151 -1.26 -2.66 18.72
CA THR A 151 -1.21 -1.45 19.55
C THR A 151 -2.57 -1.10 20.16
N PHE A 152 -3.65 -1.26 19.39
CA PHE A 152 -5.00 -0.84 19.81
C PHE A 152 -5.96 -2.01 20.06
N SER A 153 -5.44 -3.22 20.34
CA SER A 153 -6.18 -4.43 20.73
C SER A 153 -7.51 -4.64 19.99
N ARG A 154 -7.48 -5.37 18.86
CA ARG A 154 -8.66 -5.67 18.03
C ARG A 154 -9.24 -4.46 17.29
N CYS A 155 -8.36 -3.58 16.82
CA CYS A 155 -8.74 -2.42 16.00
C CYS A 155 -9.49 -2.86 14.73
N SER A 156 -10.77 -2.49 14.61
CA SER A 156 -11.61 -2.76 13.44
C SER A 156 -11.04 -2.13 12.17
N ALA A 157 -10.44 -0.94 12.26
CA ALA A 157 -9.79 -0.27 11.14
C ALA A 157 -8.64 -1.11 10.55
N ALA A 158 -7.88 -1.81 11.38
CA ALA A 158 -6.80 -2.70 10.91
C ALA A 158 -7.35 -3.89 10.12
N ILE A 159 -8.46 -4.49 10.59
CA ILE A 159 -9.13 -5.58 9.89
C ILE A 159 -9.73 -5.09 8.57
N GLU A 160 -10.34 -3.90 8.58
CA GLU A 160 -10.94 -3.27 7.41
C GLU A 160 -9.88 -2.93 6.36
N LEU A 161 -8.72 -2.42 6.78
CA LEU A 161 -7.59 -2.19 5.89
C LEU A 161 -7.15 -3.48 5.18
N LEU A 162 -7.07 -4.60 5.90
CA LEU A 162 -6.74 -5.90 5.29
C LEU A 162 -7.83 -6.39 4.34
N ARG A 163 -9.11 -6.18 4.66
CA ARG A 163 -10.22 -6.50 3.75
C ARG A 163 -10.08 -5.73 2.44
N LEU A 164 -9.92 -4.41 2.52
CA LEU A 164 -9.77 -3.56 1.34
C LEU A 164 -8.52 -3.89 0.52
N CYS A 165 -7.42 -4.29 1.18
CA CYS A 165 -6.25 -4.82 0.48
C CYS A 165 -6.59 -6.09 -0.30
N THR A 166 -7.34 -7.03 0.29
CA THR A 166 -7.82 -8.23 -0.41
C THR A 166 -8.66 -7.84 -1.62
N ASP A 167 -9.64 -6.96 -1.46
CA ASP A 167 -10.54 -6.53 -2.53
C ASP A 167 -9.77 -5.89 -3.70
N ALA A 168 -8.79 -5.02 -3.39
CA ALA A 168 -7.93 -4.39 -4.39
C ALA A 168 -7.05 -5.41 -5.13
N LEU A 169 -6.51 -6.41 -4.43
CA LEU A 169 -5.71 -7.48 -5.04
C LEU A 169 -6.58 -8.43 -5.88
N GLU A 170 -7.82 -8.70 -5.47
CA GLU A 170 -8.79 -9.48 -6.24
C GLU A 170 -9.22 -8.75 -7.52
N ALA A 171 -9.49 -7.45 -7.43
CA ALA A 171 -9.80 -6.63 -8.61
C ALA A 171 -8.61 -6.61 -9.59
N ALA A 172 -7.38 -6.51 -9.08
CA ALA A 172 -6.18 -6.64 -9.90
C ALA A 172 -6.10 -8.02 -10.56
N ASP A 173 -6.31 -9.11 -9.81
CA ASP A 173 -6.26 -10.49 -10.32
C ASP A 173 -7.29 -10.71 -11.44
N GLN A 174 -8.52 -10.23 -11.25
CA GLN A 174 -9.55 -10.26 -12.28
C GLN A 174 -9.11 -9.52 -13.55
N ALA A 175 -8.50 -8.34 -13.41
CA ALA A 175 -7.96 -7.60 -14.56
C ALA A 175 -6.78 -8.32 -15.26
N PHE A 176 -6.04 -9.19 -14.56
CA PHE A 176 -5.00 -10.02 -15.18
C PHE A 176 -5.58 -11.15 -16.03
N VAL A 177 -6.66 -11.77 -15.55
CA VAL A 177 -7.30 -12.92 -16.18
C VAL A 177 -8.23 -12.50 -17.31
N THR A 178 -8.81 -11.29 -17.26
CA THR A 178 -9.63 -10.78 -18.36
C THR A 178 -8.81 -10.66 -19.65
N PRO A 179 -9.29 -11.23 -20.78
CA PRO A 179 -8.58 -11.16 -22.06
C PRO A 179 -8.45 -9.73 -22.55
N VAL A 180 -7.27 -9.38 -23.06
CA VAL A 180 -7.02 -8.04 -23.62
C VAL A 180 -7.74 -7.93 -24.96
N ASN A 181 -8.89 -7.26 -24.99
CA ASN A 181 -9.60 -6.97 -26.23
C ASN A 181 -8.83 -5.94 -27.06
N LYS A 182 -7.85 -6.39 -27.83
CA LYS A 182 -7.28 -5.59 -28.92
C LYS A 182 -8.31 -5.55 -30.05
N TRP A 183 -8.99 -4.42 -30.21
CA TRP A 183 -9.98 -4.20 -31.28
C TRP A 183 -9.43 -4.49 -32.69
N LEU A 184 -8.11 -4.44 -32.87
CA LEU A 184 -7.41 -4.75 -34.13
C LEU A 184 -7.31 -6.26 -34.47
N ASP A 185 -7.59 -7.17 -33.53
CA ASP A 185 -7.50 -8.63 -33.78
C ASP A 185 -8.78 -9.25 -34.36
N LYS A 186 -9.81 -8.44 -34.68
CA LYS A 186 -11.05 -8.92 -35.33
C LYS A 186 -10.83 -9.56 -36.72
N SER A 187 -9.64 -9.45 -37.31
CA SER A 187 -9.30 -10.03 -38.62
C SER A 187 -8.59 -11.40 -38.55
N LEU A 188 -8.17 -11.86 -37.37
CA LEU A 188 -7.35 -13.06 -37.20
C LEU A 188 -7.97 -14.03 -36.18
N CYS A 189 -8.98 -14.78 -36.63
CA CYS A 189 -9.78 -15.73 -35.82
C CYS A 189 -9.02 -16.96 -35.26
N TRP A 190 -7.69 -16.97 -35.24
CA TRP A 190 -6.89 -18.18 -34.98
C TRP A 190 -5.92 -18.09 -33.80
N ARG A 191 -5.88 -16.98 -33.04
CA ARG A 191 -5.05 -16.88 -31.83
C ARG A 191 -5.92 -16.77 -30.58
N PRO A 192 -5.69 -17.61 -29.53
CA PRO A 192 -6.36 -17.45 -28.26
C PRO A 192 -6.07 -16.05 -27.69
N ALA A 193 -7.10 -15.40 -27.15
CA ALA A 193 -6.97 -14.07 -26.57
C ALA A 193 -5.93 -14.12 -25.44
N GLN A 194 -4.82 -13.41 -25.61
CA GLN A 194 -3.76 -13.38 -24.61
C GLN A 194 -4.23 -12.55 -23.40
N THR A 195 -4.11 -13.14 -22.22
CA THR A 195 -4.41 -12.46 -20.94
C THR A 195 -3.14 -11.80 -20.40
N ASN A 196 -3.29 -10.76 -19.58
CA ASN A 196 -2.12 -10.15 -18.92
C ASN A 196 -1.40 -11.15 -17.99
N ALA A 197 -2.11 -12.14 -17.45
CA ALA A 197 -1.54 -13.23 -16.67
C ALA A 197 -0.56 -14.08 -17.50
N GLN A 198 -0.94 -14.40 -18.75
CA GLN A 198 -0.06 -15.11 -19.68
C GLN A 198 1.14 -14.26 -20.12
N LEU A 199 0.95 -12.95 -20.24
CA LEU A 199 2.02 -12.03 -20.64
C LEU A 199 3.02 -11.77 -19.51
N ASN A 200 2.59 -11.82 -18.24
CA ASN A 200 3.42 -11.53 -17.07
C ASN A 200 3.20 -12.58 -15.96
N PRO A 201 3.61 -13.84 -16.18
CA PRO A 201 3.33 -14.93 -15.24
C PRO A 201 3.96 -14.70 -13.86
N CYS A 202 5.17 -14.15 -13.79
CA CYS A 202 5.84 -13.86 -12.52
C CYS A 202 5.06 -12.81 -11.70
N LEU A 203 4.59 -11.74 -12.35
CA LEU A 203 3.84 -10.67 -11.67
C LEU A 203 2.48 -11.18 -11.17
N TRP A 204 1.82 -12.04 -11.96
CA TRP A 204 0.58 -12.68 -11.55
C TRP A 204 0.79 -13.64 -10.37
N GLN A 205 1.87 -14.43 -10.39
CA GLN A 205 2.23 -15.31 -9.29
C GLN A 205 2.52 -14.50 -8.00
N GLU A 206 3.28 -13.40 -8.10
CA GLU A 206 3.54 -12.49 -6.98
C GLU A 206 2.24 -11.89 -6.41
N LEU A 207 1.32 -11.47 -7.28
CA LEU A 207 0.00 -10.97 -6.91
C LEU A 207 -0.81 -12.01 -6.13
N ALA A 208 -0.92 -13.23 -6.66
CA ALA A 208 -1.66 -14.32 -6.02
C ALA A 208 -1.07 -14.67 -4.64
N LEU A 209 0.27 -14.76 -4.55
CA LEU A 209 0.96 -15.05 -3.29
C LEU A 209 0.83 -13.93 -2.27
N LEU A 210 0.83 -12.66 -2.72
CA LEU A 210 0.59 -11.54 -1.82
C LEU A 210 -0.85 -11.57 -1.30
N ARG A 211 -1.85 -11.87 -2.15
CA ARG A 211 -3.24 -12.07 -1.71
C ARG A 211 -3.35 -13.18 -0.66
N ALA A 212 -2.70 -14.32 -0.87
CA ALA A 212 -2.65 -15.39 0.12
C ALA A 212 -2.04 -14.93 1.47
N THR A 213 -1.01 -14.09 1.41
CA THR A 213 -0.38 -13.51 2.62
C THR A 213 -1.30 -12.54 3.35
N VAL A 214 -2.06 -11.70 2.63
CA VAL A 214 -3.06 -10.81 3.22
C VAL A 214 -4.20 -11.60 3.85
N LEU A 215 -4.71 -12.62 3.15
CA LEU A 215 -5.76 -13.53 3.65
C LEU A 215 -5.33 -14.26 4.92
N GLU A 216 -4.14 -14.87 4.94
CA GLU A 216 -3.61 -15.53 6.14
C GLU A 216 -3.43 -14.55 7.30
N THR A 217 -2.90 -13.35 7.04
CA THR A 217 -2.73 -12.32 8.07
C THR A 217 -4.08 -11.93 8.66
N ARG A 218 -5.08 -11.67 7.81
CA ARG A 218 -6.45 -11.35 8.24
C ARG A 218 -7.07 -12.51 9.03
N ALA A 219 -6.88 -13.76 8.60
CA ALA A 219 -7.34 -14.96 9.32
C ALA A 219 -6.73 -15.04 10.74
N LYS A 220 -5.42 -14.80 10.87
CA LYS A 220 -4.73 -14.78 12.17
C LYS A 220 -5.26 -13.66 13.08
N LEU A 221 -5.59 -12.50 12.54
CA LEU A 221 -6.19 -11.41 13.32
C LEU A 221 -7.65 -11.71 13.72
N MET A 222 -8.45 -12.28 12.82
CA MET A 222 -9.82 -12.74 13.10
C MET A 222 -9.85 -13.81 14.18
N LEU A 223 -8.93 -14.78 14.13
CA LEU A 223 -8.73 -15.80 15.17
C LEU A 223 -8.50 -15.16 16.55
N ARG A 224 -7.63 -14.14 16.64
CA ARG A 224 -7.39 -13.39 17.89
C ARG A 224 -8.59 -12.54 18.33
N GLY A 225 -9.42 -12.14 17.38
CA GLY A 225 -10.69 -11.45 17.59
C GLY A 225 -11.83 -12.35 18.06
N GLY A 226 -11.69 -13.68 17.97
CA GLY A 226 -12.75 -14.65 18.26
C GLY A 226 -13.69 -14.93 17.08
N HIS A 227 -13.39 -14.39 15.89
CA HIS A 227 -14.17 -14.63 14.67
C HIS A 227 -13.67 -15.88 13.94
N PHE A 228 -13.91 -17.05 14.53
CA PHE A 228 -13.34 -18.31 14.06
C PHE A 228 -13.86 -18.75 12.68
N ASP A 229 -15.15 -18.57 12.38
CA ASP A 229 -15.74 -18.95 11.09
C ASP A 229 -15.12 -18.16 9.93
N ILE A 230 -14.97 -16.85 10.12
CA ILE A 230 -14.32 -15.98 9.13
C ILE A 230 -12.85 -16.34 9.00
N ALA A 231 -12.16 -16.67 10.10
CA ALA A 231 -10.77 -17.09 10.05
C ALA A 231 -10.60 -18.40 9.26
N ASP A 232 -11.50 -19.37 9.41
CA ASP A 232 -11.51 -20.66 8.71
C ASP A 232 -11.66 -20.48 7.19
N ASP A 233 -12.63 -19.67 6.73
CA ASP A 233 -12.82 -19.39 5.31
C ASP A 233 -11.58 -18.73 4.68
N LEU A 234 -11.04 -17.69 5.35
CA LEU A 234 -9.89 -16.94 4.84
C LEU A 234 -8.62 -17.80 4.77
N ILE A 235 -8.35 -18.64 5.78
CA ILE A 235 -7.14 -19.47 5.78
C ILE A 235 -7.22 -20.58 4.72
N ARG A 236 -8.41 -21.15 4.45
CA ARG A 236 -8.61 -22.14 3.38
C ARG A 236 -8.32 -21.55 2.01
N LYS A 237 -8.78 -20.32 1.75
CA LYS A 237 -8.45 -19.59 0.52
C LYS A 237 -6.95 -19.35 0.36
N ALA A 238 -6.28 -18.97 1.45
CA ALA A 238 -4.82 -18.79 1.44
C ALA A 238 -4.07 -20.10 1.17
N ILE A 239 -4.49 -21.21 1.77
CA ILE A 239 -3.93 -22.55 1.53
C ILE A 239 -4.13 -22.95 0.08
N PHE A 240 -5.34 -22.82 -0.47
CA PHE A 240 -5.63 -23.17 -1.86
C PHE A 240 -4.68 -22.46 -2.84
N ILE A 241 -4.50 -21.15 -2.68
CA ILE A 241 -3.58 -20.38 -3.52
C ILE A 241 -2.14 -20.89 -3.38
N ARG A 242 -1.64 -21.09 -2.15
CA ARG A 242 -0.25 -21.53 -1.93
C ARG A 242 0.00 -22.95 -2.39
N THR A 243 -0.94 -23.87 -2.20
CA THR A 243 -0.88 -25.22 -2.74
C THR A 243 -0.79 -25.19 -4.26
N SER A 244 -1.61 -24.36 -4.93
CA SER A 244 -1.60 -24.27 -6.39
C SER A 244 -0.28 -23.74 -6.97
N ILE A 245 0.45 -22.90 -6.22
CA ILE A 245 1.66 -22.22 -6.69
C ILE A 245 2.94 -22.92 -6.24
N TYR A 246 3.02 -23.32 -4.97
CA TYR A 246 4.23 -23.90 -4.37
C TYR A 246 4.13 -25.40 -4.10
N GLY A 247 2.92 -25.97 -4.16
CA GLY A 247 2.66 -27.34 -3.73
C GLY A 247 2.38 -27.47 -2.23
N GLU A 248 2.04 -28.69 -1.84
CA GLU A 248 1.65 -29.01 -0.47
C GLU A 248 2.85 -28.91 0.50
N ASP A 249 4.01 -29.44 0.17
CA ASP A 249 5.11 -29.54 1.14
C ASP A 249 5.88 -28.24 1.37
N HIS A 250 5.50 -27.16 0.69
CA HIS A 250 6.17 -25.88 0.84
C HIS A 250 5.98 -25.29 2.25
N PRO A 251 7.03 -24.73 2.88
CA PRO A 251 6.95 -24.24 4.27
C PRO A 251 5.81 -23.24 4.53
N THR A 252 5.50 -22.37 3.57
CA THR A 252 4.40 -21.39 3.72
C THR A 252 3.02 -22.01 3.60
N THR A 253 2.88 -23.13 2.88
CA THR A 253 1.63 -23.91 2.80
C THR A 253 1.42 -24.68 4.10
N VAL A 254 2.47 -25.35 4.59
CA VAL A 254 2.46 -26.07 5.88
C VAL A 254 2.10 -25.12 7.02
N SER A 255 2.74 -23.95 7.11
CA SER A 255 2.44 -22.95 8.16
C SER A 255 0.98 -22.45 8.11
N ALA A 256 0.41 -22.32 6.91
CA ALA A 256 -1.01 -21.97 6.77
C ALA A 256 -1.93 -23.09 7.25
N ARG A 257 -1.59 -24.37 6.98
CA ARG A 257 -2.33 -25.52 7.51
C ARG A 257 -2.26 -25.63 9.04
N GLU A 258 -1.11 -25.33 9.65
CA GLU A 258 -1.03 -25.25 11.11
C GLU A 258 -1.95 -24.17 11.68
N THR A 259 -2.10 -23.05 10.98
CA THR A 259 -3.05 -21.99 11.35
C THR A 259 -4.49 -22.50 11.26
N LEU A 260 -4.84 -23.24 10.19
CA LEU A 260 -6.13 -23.91 10.05
C LEU A 260 -6.39 -24.90 11.19
N SER A 261 -5.43 -25.76 11.53
CA SER A 261 -5.55 -26.71 12.65
C SER A 261 -5.80 -26.02 14.00
N LYS A 262 -5.21 -24.83 14.21
CA LYS A 262 -5.50 -24.03 15.40
C LYS A 262 -6.95 -23.53 15.39
N ILE A 263 -7.43 -23.02 14.26
CA ILE A 263 -8.81 -22.50 14.10
C ILE A 263 -9.84 -23.61 14.31
N THR A 264 -9.66 -24.77 13.67
CA THR A 264 -10.61 -25.89 13.79
C THR A 264 -10.70 -26.42 15.21
N ARG A 265 -9.59 -26.44 15.97
CA ARG A 265 -9.61 -26.79 17.39
C ARG A 265 -10.49 -25.82 18.20
N PHE A 266 -10.39 -24.51 17.96
CA PHE A 266 -11.25 -23.53 18.64
C PHE A 266 -12.73 -23.70 18.27
N LEU A 267 -13.04 -23.94 16.99
CA LEU A 267 -14.40 -24.21 16.54
C LEU A 267 -14.99 -25.45 17.21
N ALA A 268 -14.23 -26.55 17.29
CA ALA A 268 -14.65 -27.77 17.98
C ALA A 268 -14.93 -27.52 19.47
N THR A 269 -14.05 -26.78 20.16
CA THR A 269 -14.29 -26.39 21.57
C THR A 269 -15.57 -25.57 21.74
N MET A 270 -15.86 -24.64 20.83
CA MET A 270 -17.11 -23.86 20.89
C MET A 270 -18.34 -24.72 20.67
N GLN A 271 -18.31 -25.65 19.71
CA GLN A 271 -19.42 -26.56 19.44
C GLN A 271 -19.74 -27.43 20.66
N ILE A 272 -18.73 -28.04 21.29
CA ILE A 272 -18.87 -28.85 22.50
C ILE A 272 -19.48 -28.04 23.66
N ASN A 273 -19.09 -26.78 23.82
CA ASN A 273 -19.60 -25.91 24.88
C ASN A 273 -21.01 -25.36 24.59
N SER A 274 -21.48 -25.44 23.35
CA SER A 274 -22.80 -24.95 22.92
C SER A 274 -23.87 -26.03 22.86
N SER A 275 -23.49 -27.31 22.94
CA SER A 275 -24.42 -28.43 23.10
C SER A 275 -24.92 -28.51 24.56
N PRO A 276 -26.26 -28.56 24.79
CA PRO A 276 -26.86 -28.59 26.12
C PRO A 276 -26.60 -29.88 26.89
#